data_AF-A0A3B9IU12-F1
#
_entry.id   AF-A0A3B9IU12-F1
#
_cell.length_a   1.000
_cell.length_b   1.000
_cell.length_c   1.000
_cell.angle_alpha   90.00
_cell.angle_beta   90.00
_cell.angle_gamma   90.00
#
_symmetry.space_group_name_H-M   'P 1'
#
loop_
_entity.id
_entity.type
_entity.pdbx_description
1 polymer ?
#
loop_
_entity_poly.entity_id
_entity_poly.type
_entity_poly.pdbx_seq_one_letter_code
_entity_poly.pdbx_strand_id
1 'polypeptide(L)'
;VTLPVRPEPQGRIHPISQVIDELTAIFADMGFQVAEGPQIETDYYNFTALNIPPEHPARQMHDTFYVRGKAEDGANLVLRTHTSP
;
A
#
# COMPACT_ATOMS: atom_id res chain seq x y z
N VAL A 1 -12.52 -30.08 40.30
CA VAL A 1 -11.92 -30.26 38.96
C VAL A 1 -11.50 -28.89 38.48
N THR A 2 -10.19 -28.59 38.45
CA THR A 2 -9.64 -27.26 38.11
C THR A 2 -8.37 -27.37 37.25
N LEU A 3 -8.02 -28.58 36.79
CA LEU A 3 -6.83 -28.78 35.99
C LEU A 3 -7.06 -28.15 34.60
N PRO A 4 -6.17 -27.27 34.12
CA PRO A 4 -6.31 -26.67 32.81
C PRO A 4 -6.26 -27.73 31.71
N VAL A 5 -7.04 -27.51 30.66
CA VAL A 5 -7.00 -28.30 29.43
C VAL A 5 -5.65 -28.13 28.74
N ARG A 6 -5.25 -29.15 27.97
CA ARG A 6 -4.03 -29.11 27.15
C ARG A 6 -4.05 -27.88 26.23
N PRO A 7 -3.01 -27.05 26.20
CA PRO A 7 -2.98 -25.88 25.34
C PRO A 7 -2.94 -26.30 23.88
N GLU A 8 -3.83 -25.71 23.09
CA GLU A 8 -3.87 -25.82 21.63
C GLU A 8 -3.39 -24.50 21.00
N PRO A 9 -2.81 -24.51 19.79
CA PRO A 9 -2.41 -23.29 19.11
C PRO A 9 -3.62 -22.39 18.85
N GLN A 10 -3.54 -21.12 19.29
CA GLN A 10 -4.55 -20.11 19.00
C GLN A 10 -3.97 -19.08 18.02
N GLY A 11 -4.57 -18.99 16.83
CA GLY A 11 -4.23 -17.96 15.85
C GLY A 11 -4.68 -16.56 16.31
N ARG A 12 -4.00 -15.54 15.78
CA ARG A 12 -4.40 -14.14 15.95
C ARG A 12 -4.29 -13.43 14.60
N ILE A 13 -5.14 -12.44 14.39
CA ILE A 13 -5.10 -11.57 13.21
C ILE A 13 -3.99 -10.53 13.42
N HIS A 14 -3.26 -10.19 12.35
CA HIS A 14 -2.24 -9.14 12.42
C HIS A 14 -2.92 -7.78 12.67
N PRO A 15 -2.39 -6.91 13.56
CA PRO A 15 -3.05 -5.65 13.90
C PRO A 15 -3.37 -4.76 12.69
N ILE A 16 -2.50 -4.74 11.67
CA ILE A 16 -2.75 -3.97 10.44
C ILE A 16 -3.94 -4.54 9.66
N SER A 17 -4.08 -5.87 9.56
CA SER A 17 -5.22 -6.49 8.90
C SER A 17 -6.52 -6.15 9.64
N GLN A 18 -6.49 -6.20 10.97
CA GLN A 18 -7.66 -5.81 11.78
C GLN A 18 -8.10 -4.36 11.51
N VAL A 19 -7.15 -3.43 11.44
CA VAL A 19 -7.46 -2.00 11.15
C VAL A 19 -7.92 -1.80 9.70
N ILE A 20 -7.34 -2.50 8.74
CA ILE A 20 -7.78 -2.45 7.33
C ILE A 20 -9.22 -2.95 7.20
N ASP A 21 -9.56 -4.06 7.86
CA ASP A 21 -10.90 -4.64 7.84
C ASP A 21 -11.93 -3.67 8.46
N GLU A 22 -11.58 -3.04 9.58
CA GLU A 22 -12.43 -2.04 10.25
C GLU A 22 -12.67 -0.80 9.37
N LEU A 23 -11.61 -0.21 8.82
CA LEU A 23 -11.72 0.94 7.92
C LEU A 23 -12.52 0.60 6.66
N THR A 24 -12.28 -0.58 6.08
CA THR A 24 -13.02 -1.07 4.91
C THR A 24 -14.51 -1.17 5.19
N ALA A 25 -14.90 -1.72 6.34
CA ALA A 25 -16.30 -1.82 6.74
C ALA A 25 -16.97 -0.44 6.85
N ILE A 26 -16.30 0.53 7.49
CA ILE A 26 -16.81 1.90 7.65
C ILE A 26 -17.06 2.57 6.30
N PHE A 27 -16.10 2.48 5.37
CA PHE A 27 -16.26 3.11 4.05
C PHE A 27 -17.22 2.35 3.13
N ALA A 28 -17.33 1.03 3.28
CA ALA A 28 -18.32 0.23 2.56
C ALA A 28 -19.75 0.62 2.93
N ASP A 29 -20.02 0.90 4.21
CA ASP A 29 -21.32 1.40 4.68
C ASP A 29 -21.68 2.78 4.08
N MET A 30 -20.67 3.56 3.68
CA MET A 30 -20.83 4.82 2.97
C MET A 30 -20.97 4.65 1.45
N GLY A 31 -20.92 3.43 0.94
CA GLY A 31 -21.05 3.10 -0.49
C GLY A 31 -19.76 3.12 -1.30
N PHE A 32 -18.59 3.20 -0.64
CA PHE A 32 -17.30 3.08 -1.33
C PHE A 32 -16.96 1.60 -1.62
N GLN A 33 -16.06 1.40 -2.58
CA GLN A 33 -15.53 0.08 -2.94
C GLN A 33 -14.02 0.05 -2.70
N VAL A 34 -13.51 -1.13 -2.34
CA VAL A 34 -12.07 -1.35 -2.18
C VAL A 34 -11.46 -1.74 -3.52
N ALA A 35 -10.35 -1.11 -3.86
CA ALA A 35 -9.51 -1.46 -5.00
C ALA A 35 -8.05 -1.56 -4.55
N GLU A 36 -7.30 -2.45 -5.16
CA GLU A 36 -5.87 -2.63 -4.92
C GLU A 36 -5.07 -2.24 -6.16
N GLY A 37 -3.98 -1.50 -5.95
CA GLY A 37 -2.97 -1.22 -6.98
C GLY A 37 -1.69 -2.04 -6.77
N PRO A 38 -0.80 -2.11 -7.78
CA PRO A 38 0.47 -2.81 -7.66
C PRO A 38 1.40 -2.11 -6.64
N GLN A 39 2.38 -2.85 -6.11
CA GLN A 39 3.39 -2.31 -5.18
C GLN A 39 4.59 -1.70 -5.92
N ILE A 40 4.94 -2.28 -7.08
CA ILE A 40 5.94 -1.75 -8.00
C ILE A 40 5.19 -0.95 -9.04
N GLU A 41 5.51 0.33 -9.12
CA GLU A 41 4.83 1.29 -9.96
C GLU A 41 5.83 1.98 -10.90
N THR A 42 5.32 2.66 -11.92
CA THR A 42 6.14 3.53 -12.77
C THR A 42 6.31 4.92 -12.14
N ASP A 43 7.44 5.58 -12.41
CA ASP A 43 7.68 6.98 -11.99
C ASP A 43 6.59 7.94 -12.50
N TYR A 44 5.95 7.60 -13.62
CA TYR A 44 4.85 8.38 -14.18
C TYR A 44 3.62 8.36 -13.26
N TYR A 45 3.07 7.17 -12.95
CA TYR A 45 1.87 7.07 -12.10
C TYR A 45 2.13 7.49 -10.65
N ASN A 46 3.32 7.18 -10.11
CA ASN A 46 3.63 7.54 -8.72
C ASN A 46 3.75 9.06 -8.50
N PHE A 47 4.09 9.84 -9.53
CA PHE A 47 4.40 11.27 -9.40
C PHE A 47 3.86 12.14 -10.52
N THR A 48 4.27 11.89 -11.77
CA THR A 48 4.01 12.80 -12.89
C THR A 48 2.51 12.96 -13.16
N ALA A 49 1.75 11.86 -13.10
CA ALA A 49 0.29 11.86 -13.22
C ALA A 49 -0.40 12.64 -12.09
N LEU A 50 0.24 12.75 -10.92
CA LEU A 50 -0.23 13.49 -9.76
C LEU A 50 0.30 14.93 -9.72
N ASN A 51 0.74 15.45 -10.87
CA ASN A 51 1.26 16.81 -11.03
C ASN A 51 2.56 17.10 -10.24
N ILE A 52 3.41 16.07 -10.07
CA ILE A 52 4.73 16.19 -9.44
C ILE A 52 5.82 15.91 -10.48
N PRO A 53 6.27 16.94 -11.25
CA PRO A 53 7.29 16.75 -12.27
C PRO A 53 8.68 16.44 -11.67
N PRO A 54 9.63 15.91 -12.46
CA PRO A 54 10.93 15.43 -11.96
C PRO A 54 11.76 16.44 -11.17
N GLU A 55 11.76 17.70 -11.59
CA GLU A 55 12.54 18.78 -10.95
C GLU A 55 11.76 19.50 -9.84
N HIS A 56 10.56 19.02 -9.48
CA HIS A 56 9.72 19.69 -8.50
C HIS A 56 10.20 19.43 -7.07
N PRO A 57 10.33 20.45 -6.20
CA PRO A 57 10.74 20.26 -4.80
C PRO A 57 9.87 19.26 -4.02
N ALA A 58 8.58 19.15 -4.35
CA ALA A 58 7.69 18.17 -3.74
C ALA A 58 8.10 16.71 -3.98
N ARG A 59 8.87 16.40 -5.04
CA ARG A 59 9.40 15.06 -5.27
C ARG A 59 10.42 14.66 -4.20
N GLN A 60 11.08 15.65 -3.59
CA GLN A 60 12.01 15.44 -2.46
C GLN A 60 11.29 15.21 -1.13
N MET A 61 9.96 15.38 -1.06
CA MET A 61 9.19 15.01 0.13
C MET A 61 9.00 13.50 0.27
N HIS A 62 9.36 12.73 -0.76
CA HIS A 62 9.26 11.27 -0.77
C HIS A 62 10.62 10.64 -1.06
N ASP A 63 11.16 9.90 -0.09
CA ASP A 63 12.35 9.07 -0.28
C ASP A 63 11.99 7.83 -1.09
N THR A 64 12.26 7.88 -2.41
CA THR A 64 11.81 6.86 -3.37
C THR A 64 12.81 5.73 -3.49
N PHE A 65 12.34 4.48 -3.33
CA PHE A 65 13.13 3.30 -3.63
C PHE A 65 13.02 2.94 -5.12
N TYR A 66 14.13 3.05 -5.84
CA TYR A 66 14.23 2.68 -7.24
C TYR A 66 14.47 1.18 -7.42
N VAL A 67 13.68 0.56 -8.27
CA VAL A 67 13.77 -0.87 -8.58
C VAL A 67 14.57 -1.05 -9.86
N ARG A 68 15.45 -2.06 -9.89
CA ARG A 68 16.20 -2.38 -11.10
C ARG A 68 15.27 -2.91 -12.19
N GLY A 69 15.22 -2.20 -13.30
CA GLY A 69 14.39 -2.54 -14.44
C GLY A 69 13.80 -1.29 -15.08
N LYS A 70 13.13 -1.46 -16.22
CA LYS A 70 12.36 -0.42 -16.88
C LYS A 70 10.99 -1.00 -17.20
N ALA A 71 9.96 -0.17 -17.14
CA ALA A 71 8.67 -0.51 -17.70
C ALA A 71 8.77 -0.64 -19.24
N GLU A 72 7.75 -1.19 -19.88
CA GLU A 72 7.73 -1.42 -21.33
C GLU A 72 7.90 -0.12 -22.14
N ASP A 73 7.48 1.00 -21.58
CA ASP A 73 7.61 2.36 -22.13
C ASP A 73 8.95 3.05 -21.80
N GLY A 74 9.86 2.37 -21.10
CA GLY A 74 11.16 2.90 -20.69
C GLY A 74 11.15 3.71 -19.38
N ALA A 75 10.00 3.83 -18.70
CA ALA A 75 9.90 4.51 -17.41
C ALA A 75 10.67 3.77 -16.32
N ASN A 76 11.17 4.52 -15.33
CA ASN A 76 11.78 3.92 -14.14
C ASN A 76 10.72 3.20 -13.30
N LEU A 77 11.08 2.03 -12.79
CA LEU A 77 10.26 1.31 -11.81
C LEU A 77 10.65 1.76 -10.40
N VAL A 78 9.64 1.98 -9.56
CA VAL A 78 9.79 2.43 -8.17
C VAL A 78 8.87 1.62 -7.27
N LEU A 79 9.21 1.49 -5.98
CA LEU A 79 8.20 1.11 -5.00
C LEU A 79 7.29 2.32 -4.76
N ARG A 80 5.98 2.11 -4.82
CA ARG A 80 5.01 3.20 -4.62
C ARG A 80 5.25 3.88 -3.27
N THR A 81 5.22 5.22 -3.27
CA THR A 81 5.44 6.01 -2.05
C THR A 81 4.16 6.28 -1.28
N HIS A 82 3.01 6.03 -1.92
CA HIS A 82 1.65 6.24 -1.44
C HIS A 82 0.67 5.43 -2.28
N THR A 83 -0.61 5.39 -1.87
CA THR A 83 -1.70 4.68 -2.58
C THR A 83 -2.52 5.57 -3.51
N SER A 84 -2.06 6.81 -3.76
CA SER A 84 -2.65 7.72 -4.75
C SER A 84 -2.56 7.24 -6.21
N PRO A 85 -1.54 6.45 -6.63
CA PRO A 85 -1.47 5.89 -7.97
C PRO A 85 -2.56 4.86 -8.26
#